data_AF-A0A101W5D8-F1
#
_entry.id   AF-A0A101W5D8-F1
#
_cell.length_a   1.000
_cell.length_b   1.000
_cell.length_c   1.000
_cell.angle_alpha   90.00
_cell.angle_beta   90.00
_cell.angle_gamma   90.00
#
_symmetry.space_group_name_H-M   'P 1'
#
loop_
_entity.id
_entity.type
_entity.pdbx_description
1 polymer ?
#
loop_
_entity_poly.entity_id
_entity_poly.type
_entity_poly.pdbx_seq_one_letter_code
_entity_poly.pdbx_strand_id
1 'polypeptide(L)'
;MVQTSDFRQGGDAQAISRIATEVYGGFRQMFDAHGWDAPGNKLMTAAPALIVNQYGSIRGFEAAHQKPSRFEGYSASDVWDRGYSVLFTSFWGWSPETWGTVGWSGDRGLTRRSNLLAQLTDPFITVCYVTSNKTYIDPALKGKIAGFYLVSHETGDRDEFTHPIHHGRDVEKWRHSLRALRAFGYLPEHRLKVTDLDPGLLARARSVSAMGEVITDPAQIKLLRDTPWMEVEVYTPASASAVDAVPWPEQTQGMVQAGPASSDGYVVAGGTQWTPRELYILKLDGNIDAYLGRSASGRVIVKVGLAASPDIRRQSFQKAMPRGAFQWKIDRTLSGCGLALCPNHGVAVRGEDAMKRHLAAHAEWLGGEFYLASGEVIEAAWQLACNAAKSSLERGNNEQ
;
A
#
# COMPACT_ATOMS: atom_id res chain seq x y z
N MET A 1 -13.96 9.85 35.28
CA MET A 1 -14.74 11.02 34.82
C MET A 1 -14.44 11.21 33.36
N VAL A 2 -15.39 10.87 32.48
CA VAL A 2 -15.28 11.05 31.03
C VAL A 2 -15.76 12.47 30.72
N GLN A 3 -14.92 13.27 30.05
CA GLN A 3 -15.34 14.57 29.55
C GLN A 3 -16.29 14.39 28.36
N THR A 4 -17.57 14.65 28.57
CA THR A 4 -18.54 14.93 27.52
C THR A 4 -18.32 16.35 27.01
N SER A 5 -17.80 16.49 25.79
CA SER A 5 -17.85 17.77 25.09
C SER A 5 -19.26 17.95 24.52
N ASP A 6 -20.05 18.80 25.16
CA ASP A 6 -21.38 19.22 24.73
C ASP A 6 -21.35 19.76 23.30
N PHE A 7 -22.14 19.17 22.40
CA PHE A 7 -22.55 19.90 21.20
C PHE A 7 -23.51 21.01 21.61
N ARG A 8 -23.32 22.21 21.04
CA ARG A 8 -24.30 23.29 21.17
C ARG A 8 -25.66 22.85 20.62
N GLN A 9 -26.73 23.28 21.29
CA GLN A 9 -28.12 23.07 20.92
C GLN A 9 -28.33 23.38 19.42
N GLY A 10 -28.70 22.36 18.62
CA GLY A 10 -28.95 22.48 17.18
C GLY A 10 -27.93 21.81 16.22
N GLY A 11 -26.80 21.31 16.72
CA GLY A 11 -25.77 20.66 15.89
C GLY A 11 -26.25 19.41 15.14
N ASP A 12 -27.02 18.54 15.82
CA ASP A 12 -27.52 17.30 15.23
C ASP A 12 -28.49 17.55 14.06
N ALA A 13 -29.39 18.53 14.21
CA ALA A 13 -30.34 18.88 13.14
C ALA A 13 -29.62 19.42 11.89
N GLN A 14 -28.55 20.21 12.09
CA GLN A 14 -27.71 20.72 11.01
C GLN A 14 -26.95 19.59 10.31
N ALA A 15 -26.37 18.65 11.07
CA ALA A 15 -25.67 17.49 10.52
C ALA A 15 -26.59 16.63 9.65
N ILE A 16 -27.80 16.34 10.15
CA ILE A 16 -28.80 15.57 9.41
C ILE A 16 -29.24 16.32 8.15
N SER A 17 -29.56 17.61 8.26
CA SER A 17 -30.00 18.42 7.12
C SER A 17 -28.92 18.55 6.04
N ARG A 18 -27.66 18.70 6.46
CA ARG A 18 -26.50 18.72 5.56
C ARG A 18 -26.38 17.42 4.78
N ILE A 19 -26.39 16.27 5.47
CA ILE A 19 -26.28 14.95 4.83
C ILE A 19 -27.46 14.67 3.92
N ALA A 20 -28.69 14.95 4.38
CA ALA A 20 -29.89 14.80 3.57
C ALA A 20 -29.76 15.56 2.25
N THR A 21 -29.27 16.79 2.29
CA THR A 21 -29.12 17.65 1.11
C THR A 21 -27.93 17.23 0.23
N GLU A 22 -26.74 17.07 0.83
CA GLU A 22 -25.49 16.87 0.08
C GLU A 22 -25.33 15.45 -0.45
N VAL A 23 -25.82 14.44 0.28
CA VAL A 23 -25.67 13.03 -0.10
C VAL A 23 -26.88 12.53 -0.87
N TYR A 24 -28.08 12.94 -0.47
CA TYR A 24 -29.33 12.40 -1.02
C TYR A 24 -30.12 13.38 -1.89
N GLY A 25 -29.78 14.67 -1.89
CA GLY A 25 -30.55 15.69 -2.63
C GLY A 25 -31.82 16.15 -1.91
N GLY A 26 -32.00 15.79 -0.64
CA GLY A 26 -33.11 16.22 0.21
C GLY A 26 -33.54 15.15 1.22
N PHE A 27 -34.37 15.55 2.19
CA PHE A 27 -34.89 14.65 3.23
C PHE A 27 -35.77 13.54 2.67
N ARG A 28 -36.54 13.80 1.61
CA ARG A 28 -37.42 12.78 1.03
C ARG A 28 -36.59 11.66 0.40
N GLN A 29 -35.59 12.02 -0.39
CA GLN A 29 -34.66 11.10 -1.01
C GLN A 29 -33.82 10.35 0.04
N MET A 30 -33.45 11.00 1.15
CA MET A 30 -32.78 10.34 2.26
C MET A 30 -33.67 9.26 2.89
N PHE A 31 -34.96 9.54 3.12
CA PHE A 31 -35.90 8.56 3.66
C PHE A 31 -36.14 7.41 2.68
N ASP A 32 -36.35 7.71 1.40
CA ASP A 32 -36.54 6.70 0.36
C ASP A 32 -35.29 5.79 0.24
N ALA A 33 -34.08 6.37 0.32
CA ALA A 33 -32.82 5.62 0.27
C ALA A 33 -32.56 4.74 1.50
N HIS A 34 -33.22 5.01 2.62
CA HIS A 34 -33.11 4.24 3.87
C HIS A 34 -34.32 3.34 4.12
N GLY A 35 -35.31 3.31 3.22
CA GLY A 35 -36.56 2.58 3.43
C GLY A 35 -37.38 3.10 4.62
N TRP A 36 -37.18 4.35 5.03
CA TRP A 36 -37.89 4.95 6.16
C TRP A 36 -39.22 5.54 5.71
N ASP A 37 -40.29 5.26 6.48
CA ASP A 37 -41.60 5.86 6.24
C ASP A 37 -41.90 6.99 7.24
N ALA A 38 -42.27 8.15 6.70
CA ALA A 38 -42.86 9.24 7.47
C ALA A 38 -43.66 10.18 6.55
N PRO A 39 -44.74 10.81 7.07
CA PRO A 39 -45.48 11.84 6.36
C PRO A 39 -44.56 12.98 5.92
N GLY A 40 -44.76 13.54 4.72
CA GLY A 40 -43.88 14.55 4.12
C GLY A 40 -43.64 15.79 5.00
N ASN A 41 -44.62 16.17 5.83
CA ASN A 41 -44.52 17.28 6.78
C ASN A 41 -43.81 16.94 8.10
N LYS A 42 -43.41 15.67 8.31
CA LYS A 42 -42.76 15.16 9.53
C LYS A 42 -41.37 14.56 9.29
N LEU A 43 -40.84 14.61 8.06
CA LEU A 43 -39.53 14.03 7.72
C LEU A 43 -38.41 14.57 8.62
N MET A 44 -38.36 15.89 8.84
CA MET A 44 -37.30 16.53 9.62
C MET A 44 -37.37 16.17 11.12
N THR A 45 -38.57 15.96 11.66
CA THR A 45 -38.76 15.61 13.08
C THR A 45 -38.63 14.12 13.35
N ALA A 46 -38.90 13.27 12.35
CA ALA A 46 -38.75 11.81 12.45
C ALA A 46 -37.30 11.34 12.25
N ALA A 47 -36.51 12.08 11.47
CA ALA A 47 -35.15 11.67 11.08
C ALA A 47 -34.22 11.32 12.27
N PRO A 48 -34.12 12.10 13.36
CA PRO A 48 -33.16 11.81 14.42
C PRO A 48 -33.38 10.45 15.09
N ALA A 49 -34.64 10.07 15.35
CA ALA A 49 -34.95 8.80 16.01
C ALA A 49 -34.61 7.60 15.12
N LEU A 50 -34.94 7.69 13.83
CA LEU A 50 -34.63 6.65 12.84
C LEU A 50 -33.11 6.51 12.64
N ILE A 51 -32.41 7.63 12.61
CA ILE A 51 -30.96 7.68 12.52
C ILE A 51 -30.30 7.04 13.72
N VAL A 52 -30.73 7.36 14.94
CA VAL A 52 -30.17 6.74 16.16
C VAL A 52 -30.46 5.23 16.18
N ASN A 53 -31.63 4.80 15.73
CA ASN A 53 -31.97 3.37 15.68
C ASN A 53 -31.08 2.58 14.70
N GLN A 54 -30.81 3.14 13.51
CA GLN A 54 -30.03 2.45 12.47
C GLN A 54 -28.51 2.61 12.63
N TYR A 55 -28.06 3.78 13.10
CA TYR A 55 -26.64 4.15 13.15
C TYR A 55 -26.08 4.28 14.57
N GLY A 56 -26.90 4.00 15.59
CA GLY A 56 -26.56 4.09 17.01
C GLY A 56 -26.41 5.52 17.56
N SER A 57 -26.10 6.49 16.70
CA SER A 57 -26.03 7.92 17.04
C SER A 57 -26.04 8.79 15.79
N ILE A 58 -26.31 10.10 15.95
CA ILE A 58 -26.19 11.07 14.85
C ILE A 58 -24.73 11.16 14.37
N ARG A 59 -23.73 11.02 15.26
CA ARG A 59 -22.33 10.91 14.86
C ARG A 59 -22.02 9.66 14.05
N GLY A 60 -22.62 8.52 14.40
CA GLY A 60 -22.51 7.28 13.63
C GLY A 60 -23.08 7.44 12.23
N PHE A 61 -24.16 8.19 12.10
CA PHE A 61 -24.75 8.59 10.83
C PHE A 61 -23.87 9.55 10.04
N GLU A 62 -23.28 10.56 10.68
CA GLU A 62 -22.28 11.40 10.03
C GLU A 62 -21.08 10.58 9.53
N ALA A 63 -20.56 9.66 10.33
CA ALA A 63 -19.45 8.81 9.93
C ALA A 63 -19.80 7.87 8.77
N ALA A 64 -21.02 7.33 8.75
CA ALA A 64 -21.51 6.48 7.66
C ALA A 64 -21.73 7.24 6.34
N HIS A 65 -22.03 8.55 6.42
CA HIS A 65 -22.35 9.41 5.28
C HIS A 65 -21.32 10.50 5.03
N GLN A 66 -20.16 10.39 5.65
CA GLN A 66 -18.98 11.08 5.16
C GLN A 66 -18.73 10.52 3.76
N LYS A 67 -19.15 11.28 2.73
CA LYS A 67 -18.45 11.25 1.44
C LYS A 67 -16.97 11.30 1.79
N PRO A 68 -16.10 10.49 1.16
CA PRO A 68 -14.67 10.53 1.44
C PRO A 68 -14.31 12.00 1.42
N SER A 69 -14.04 12.55 2.60
CA SER A 69 -13.75 13.95 2.69
C SER A 69 -12.51 14.06 1.83
N ARG A 70 -12.62 14.85 0.77
CA ARG A 70 -11.48 15.61 0.28
C ARG A 70 -10.93 16.25 1.55
N PHE A 71 -9.85 15.66 2.07
CA PHE A 71 -9.18 16.10 3.29
C PHE A 71 -8.64 17.50 3.00
N GLU A 72 -9.47 18.51 3.23
CA GLU A 72 -9.01 19.88 3.42
C GLU A 72 -8.42 19.96 4.83
N GLY A 73 -7.08 19.99 4.90
CA GLY A 73 -6.34 20.36 6.10
C GLY A 73 -5.07 19.55 6.33
N TYR A 74 -3.98 19.96 5.67
CA TYR A 74 -2.57 19.55 5.78
C TYR A 74 -2.16 18.30 4.97
N SER A 75 -1.61 18.38 3.74
CA SER A 75 -0.55 19.23 3.10
C SER A 75 0.84 18.58 3.07
N ALA A 76 0.97 17.53 2.26
CA ALA A 76 1.89 17.55 1.13
C ALA A 76 1.07 17.04 -0.05
N SER A 77 0.87 17.87 -1.09
CA SER A 77 0.18 17.49 -2.33
C SER A 77 0.37 16.01 -2.69
N ASP A 78 -0.70 15.32 -3.07
CA ASP A 78 -0.55 14.09 -3.85
C ASP A 78 0.44 14.39 -4.98
N VAL A 79 1.53 13.61 -5.07
CA VAL A 79 2.60 13.84 -6.05
C VAL A 79 2.05 13.87 -7.49
N TRP A 80 0.91 13.21 -7.70
CA TRP A 80 0.17 13.18 -8.96
C TRP A 80 -0.64 14.45 -9.26
N ASP A 81 -0.97 15.28 -8.27
CA ASP A 81 -1.77 16.51 -8.45
C ASP A 81 -0.92 17.74 -8.82
N ARG A 82 0.40 17.58 -8.93
CA ARG A 82 1.34 18.67 -9.25
C ARG A 82 1.45 18.98 -10.75
N GLY A 83 0.76 18.22 -11.59
CA GLY A 83 0.83 18.37 -13.05
C GLY A 83 2.17 17.91 -13.65
N TYR A 84 2.90 17.03 -12.95
CA TYR A 84 4.16 16.49 -13.45
C TYR A 84 3.95 15.62 -14.68
N SER A 85 4.88 15.71 -15.64
CA SER A 85 4.95 14.78 -16.74
C SER A 85 5.16 13.35 -16.24
N VAL A 86 4.59 12.36 -16.94
CA VAL A 86 4.70 10.95 -16.59
C VAL A 86 5.50 10.23 -17.67
N LEU A 87 6.68 9.75 -17.33
CA LEU A 87 7.53 8.91 -18.17
C LEU A 87 7.33 7.46 -17.77
N PHE A 88 7.12 6.58 -18.74
CA PHE A 88 7.12 5.14 -18.56
C PHE A 88 8.38 4.53 -19.15
N THR A 89 9.04 3.66 -18.40
CA THR A 89 10.26 2.99 -18.85
C THR A 89 10.38 1.59 -18.22
N SER A 90 11.38 0.83 -18.68
CA SER A 90 11.63 -0.50 -18.15
C SER A 90 12.92 -0.60 -17.37
N PHE A 91 12.87 -1.43 -16.33
CA PHE A 91 13.96 -1.74 -15.43
C PHE A 91 14.18 -3.25 -15.40
N TRP A 92 15.37 -3.65 -14.98
CA TRP A 92 15.68 -5.05 -14.69
C TRP A 92 15.40 -5.43 -13.23
N GLY A 93 14.78 -4.57 -12.44
CA GLY A 93 14.54 -4.82 -11.03
C GLY A 93 14.01 -3.55 -10.36
N TRP A 94 13.66 -3.68 -9.09
CA TRP A 94 13.15 -2.57 -8.30
C TRP A 94 13.76 -2.65 -6.89
N SER A 95 14.74 -1.79 -6.64
CA SER A 95 15.40 -1.64 -5.33
C SER A 95 15.77 -0.18 -5.08
N PRO A 96 14.79 0.73 -4.99
CA PRO A 96 15.02 2.16 -4.76
C PRO A 96 16.01 2.48 -3.64
N GLU A 97 16.01 1.69 -2.57
CA GLU A 97 16.86 1.85 -1.39
C GLU A 97 18.36 1.74 -1.69
N THR A 98 18.73 1.15 -2.83
CA THR A 98 20.12 1.07 -3.30
C THR A 98 20.30 1.61 -4.71
N TRP A 99 19.21 2.00 -5.39
CA TRP A 99 19.19 2.46 -6.77
C TRP A 99 18.42 3.77 -6.92
N GLY A 100 19.07 4.90 -6.65
CA GLY A 100 18.45 6.24 -6.61
C GLY A 100 18.46 6.98 -7.94
N THR A 101 18.35 6.29 -9.08
CA THR A 101 18.50 6.93 -10.40
C THR A 101 17.70 6.29 -11.53
N VAL A 102 17.38 7.11 -12.53
CA VAL A 102 16.93 6.68 -13.87
C VAL A 102 18.01 7.08 -14.87
N GLY A 103 18.51 6.14 -15.67
CA GLY A 103 19.62 6.42 -16.57
C GLY A 103 19.53 5.78 -17.94
N TRP A 104 20.39 6.24 -18.84
CA TRP A 104 20.50 5.79 -20.22
C TRP A 104 21.96 5.44 -20.57
N SER A 105 22.14 4.52 -21.52
CA SER A 105 23.46 3.98 -21.88
C SER A 105 23.97 4.53 -23.22
N GLY A 106 25.26 4.87 -23.28
CA GLY A 106 25.96 5.34 -24.47
C GLY A 106 25.45 6.66 -25.05
N ASP A 107 26.09 7.13 -26.12
CA ASP A 107 25.79 8.44 -26.74
C ASP A 107 24.33 8.58 -27.18
N ARG A 108 23.75 7.51 -27.72
CA ARG A 108 22.32 7.49 -28.07
C ARG A 108 21.43 7.72 -26.84
N GLY A 109 21.82 7.16 -25.69
CA GLY A 109 21.16 7.38 -24.42
C GLY A 109 21.29 8.81 -23.92
N LEU A 110 22.49 9.39 -24.05
CA LEU A 110 22.73 10.80 -23.73
C LEU A 110 21.84 11.74 -24.54
N THR A 111 21.81 11.57 -25.87
CA THR A 111 20.95 12.37 -26.76
C THR A 111 19.48 12.19 -26.40
N ARG A 112 19.05 10.95 -26.11
CA ARG A 112 17.67 10.68 -25.72
C ARG A 112 17.30 11.38 -24.41
N ARG A 113 18.15 11.32 -23.40
CA ARG A 113 17.96 12.02 -22.12
C ARG A 113 17.75 13.51 -22.36
N SER A 114 18.65 14.16 -23.10
CA SER A 114 18.56 15.60 -23.38
C SER A 114 17.25 15.97 -24.09
N ASN A 115 16.83 15.17 -25.07
CA ASN A 115 15.57 15.41 -25.79
C ASN A 115 14.31 15.18 -24.93
N LEU A 116 14.37 14.24 -23.97
CA LEU A 116 13.30 14.01 -23.00
C LEU A 116 13.18 15.18 -22.01
N LEU A 117 14.31 15.64 -21.46
CA LEU A 117 14.31 16.76 -20.51
C LEU A 117 13.72 18.05 -21.10
N ALA A 118 13.81 18.26 -22.42
CA ALA A 118 13.17 19.39 -23.09
C ALA A 118 11.63 19.30 -23.13
N GLN A 119 11.06 18.12 -22.87
CA GLN A 119 9.61 17.85 -22.94
C GLN A 119 8.99 17.56 -21.56
N LEU A 120 9.81 17.24 -20.57
CA LEU A 120 9.37 16.84 -19.23
C LEU A 120 9.41 18.02 -18.27
N THR A 121 8.51 18.04 -17.30
CA THR A 121 8.58 18.95 -16.15
C THR A 121 9.77 18.60 -15.25
N ASP A 122 10.28 19.58 -14.51
CA ASP A 122 11.24 19.34 -13.43
C ASP A 122 10.58 19.62 -12.06
N PRO A 123 10.38 18.61 -11.20
CA PRO A 123 10.61 17.18 -11.44
C PRO A 123 9.53 16.53 -12.33
N PHE A 124 9.75 15.27 -12.72
CA PHE A 124 8.76 14.43 -13.42
C PHE A 124 8.62 13.04 -12.76
N ILE A 125 7.51 12.36 -13.04
CA ILE A 125 7.25 11.00 -12.54
C ILE A 125 7.81 9.99 -13.53
N THR A 126 8.58 9.00 -13.05
CA THR A 126 9.03 7.85 -13.85
C THR A 126 8.45 6.55 -13.35
N VAL A 127 7.53 5.96 -14.11
CA VAL A 127 6.91 4.66 -13.85
C VAL A 127 7.81 3.53 -14.33
N CYS A 128 8.03 2.54 -13.47
CA CYS A 128 9.03 1.49 -13.68
C CYS A 128 8.39 0.12 -13.89
N TYR A 129 8.43 -0.36 -15.13
CA TYR A 129 8.07 -1.73 -15.50
C TYR A 129 9.25 -2.68 -15.37
N VAL A 130 9.09 -3.79 -14.67
CA VAL A 130 10.15 -4.79 -14.49
C VAL A 130 10.07 -5.84 -15.59
N THR A 131 11.10 -5.86 -16.43
CA THR A 131 11.23 -6.82 -17.53
C THR A 131 11.32 -8.27 -17.03
N SER A 132 10.86 -9.23 -17.85
CA SER A 132 10.81 -10.66 -17.49
C SER A 132 12.07 -11.45 -17.85
N ASN A 133 13.04 -10.82 -18.54
CA ASN A 133 14.13 -11.52 -19.23
C ASN A 133 15.38 -11.79 -18.39
N LYS A 134 15.47 -11.28 -17.16
CA LYS A 134 16.62 -11.54 -16.28
C LYS A 134 16.26 -12.54 -15.18
N THR A 135 17.19 -13.46 -14.92
CA THR A 135 17.00 -14.60 -14.01
C THR A 135 17.07 -14.21 -12.54
N TYR A 136 17.91 -13.23 -12.18
CA TYR A 136 18.12 -12.75 -10.81
C TYR A 136 17.02 -11.82 -10.28
N ILE A 137 16.01 -11.48 -11.09
CA ILE A 137 14.90 -10.63 -10.65
C ILE A 137 13.94 -11.46 -9.81
N ASP A 138 13.45 -10.87 -8.73
CA ASP A 138 12.30 -11.38 -7.99
C ASP A 138 11.19 -11.82 -8.97
N PRO A 139 10.85 -13.13 -9.00
CA PRO A 139 9.79 -13.66 -9.86
C PRO A 139 8.46 -12.93 -9.67
N ALA A 140 8.16 -12.40 -8.47
CA ALA A 140 6.92 -11.70 -8.18
C ALA A 140 6.80 -10.33 -8.90
N LEU A 141 7.94 -9.75 -9.31
CA LEU A 141 8.01 -8.48 -10.03
C LEU A 141 8.03 -8.64 -11.55
N LYS A 142 8.40 -9.80 -12.07
CA LYS A 142 8.57 -10.02 -13.51
C LYS A 142 7.28 -9.71 -14.28
N GLY A 143 7.38 -8.83 -15.26
CA GLY A 143 6.27 -8.44 -16.13
C GLY A 143 5.25 -7.50 -15.47
N LYS A 144 5.58 -6.93 -14.30
CA LYS A 144 4.70 -6.01 -13.56
C LYS A 144 5.30 -4.61 -13.45
N ILE A 145 4.44 -3.64 -13.21
CA ILE A 145 4.81 -2.28 -12.83
C ILE A 145 5.10 -2.28 -11.33
N ALA A 146 6.35 -2.03 -10.96
CA ALA A 146 6.81 -2.17 -9.57
C ALA A 146 6.50 -0.94 -8.71
N GLY A 147 6.57 0.24 -9.32
CA GLY A 147 6.48 1.52 -8.64
C GLY A 147 6.83 2.67 -9.58
N PHE A 148 7.06 3.84 -9.00
CA PHE A 148 7.49 5.02 -9.72
C PHE A 148 8.47 5.87 -8.88
N TYR A 149 9.31 6.64 -9.57
CA TYR A 149 10.18 7.66 -8.97
C TYR A 149 9.61 9.05 -9.23
N LEU A 150 9.90 9.99 -8.33
CA LEU A 150 9.93 11.41 -8.65
C LEU A 150 11.38 11.76 -9.00
N VAL A 151 11.64 12.21 -10.22
CA VAL A 151 12.98 12.37 -10.79
C VAL A 151 13.23 13.85 -11.12
N SER A 152 14.40 14.37 -10.75
CA SER A 152 14.80 15.74 -11.09
C SER A 152 15.56 15.80 -12.43
N HIS A 153 15.80 17.01 -12.92
CA HIS A 153 16.71 17.24 -14.04
C HIS A 153 18.20 17.25 -13.62
N GLU A 154 18.52 16.93 -12.36
CA GLU A 154 19.92 16.82 -11.89
C GLU A 154 20.61 15.64 -12.58
N THR A 155 21.56 15.94 -13.47
CA THR A 155 22.31 14.94 -14.23
C THR A 155 23.60 14.53 -13.51
N GLY A 156 23.95 13.25 -13.59
CA GLY A 156 25.21 12.72 -13.07
C GLY A 156 25.52 11.34 -13.63
N ASP A 157 26.64 10.75 -13.19
CA ASP A 157 26.92 9.34 -13.42
C ASP A 157 25.99 8.46 -12.57
N ARG A 158 25.70 7.24 -13.05
CA ARG A 158 24.94 6.24 -12.30
C ARG A 158 25.54 6.00 -10.90
N ASP A 159 26.86 5.92 -10.81
CA ASP A 159 27.55 5.52 -9.58
C ASP A 159 27.48 6.61 -8.51
N GLU A 160 27.25 7.87 -8.89
CA GLU A 160 26.99 8.99 -7.97
C GLU A 160 25.63 8.84 -7.26
N PHE A 161 24.67 8.17 -7.89
CA PHE A 161 23.29 8.05 -7.42
C PHE A 161 22.90 6.61 -7.04
N THR A 162 23.86 5.69 -6.95
CA THR A 162 23.61 4.29 -6.61
C THR A 162 24.58 3.79 -5.56
N HIS A 163 24.11 2.85 -4.73
CA HIS A 163 24.95 2.25 -3.70
C HIS A 163 26.13 1.49 -4.33
N PRO A 164 27.35 1.53 -3.74
CA PRO A 164 28.55 0.90 -4.30
C PRO A 164 28.45 -0.59 -4.65
N ILE A 165 27.50 -1.30 -4.02
CA ILE A 165 27.18 -2.71 -4.35
C ILE A 165 26.84 -2.92 -5.83
N HIS A 166 26.39 -1.88 -6.53
CA HIS A 166 26.00 -1.96 -7.94
C HIS A 166 27.09 -1.54 -8.92
N HIS A 167 28.16 -0.88 -8.48
CA HIS A 167 29.15 -0.24 -9.38
C HIS A 167 29.89 -1.25 -10.27
N GLY A 168 30.16 -2.45 -9.73
CA GLY A 168 30.81 -3.54 -10.47
C GLY A 168 29.92 -4.26 -11.48
N ARG A 169 28.62 -3.93 -11.55
CA ARG A 169 27.65 -4.60 -12.41
C ARG A 169 27.29 -3.74 -13.60
N ASP A 170 27.34 -4.33 -14.79
CA ASP A 170 27.03 -3.65 -16.05
C ASP A 170 27.72 -2.26 -16.13
N VAL A 171 29.03 -2.22 -15.90
CA VAL A 171 29.83 -1.01 -15.64
C VAL A 171 29.53 0.13 -16.63
N GLU A 172 29.41 -0.18 -17.92
CA GLU A 172 29.17 0.82 -18.98
C GLU A 172 27.70 1.28 -19.14
N LYS A 173 26.77 0.75 -18.34
CA LYS A 173 25.34 1.01 -18.52
C LYS A 173 24.81 2.09 -17.59
N TRP A 174 23.87 2.85 -18.16
CA TRP A 174 23.10 3.90 -17.49
C TRP A 174 23.93 5.08 -16.99
N ARG A 175 25.15 5.27 -17.53
CA ARG A 175 26.08 6.34 -17.14
C ARG A 175 25.53 7.74 -17.33
N HIS A 176 24.53 7.93 -18.19
CA HIS A 176 23.83 9.20 -18.33
C HIS A 176 22.59 9.18 -17.47
N SER A 177 22.75 9.51 -16.19
CA SER A 177 21.73 9.29 -15.17
C SER A 177 21.10 10.60 -14.70
N LEU A 178 19.90 10.47 -14.15
CA LEU A 178 19.15 11.52 -13.46
C LEU A 178 18.86 11.10 -12.02
N ARG A 179 18.91 12.04 -11.09
CA ARG A 179 18.67 11.76 -9.68
C ARG A 179 17.19 11.51 -9.39
N ALA A 180 16.90 10.40 -8.69
CA ALA A 180 15.60 10.21 -8.08
C ALA A 180 15.53 10.97 -6.75
N LEU A 181 14.52 11.81 -6.58
CA LEU A 181 14.25 12.57 -5.35
C LEU A 181 13.47 11.75 -4.32
N ARG A 182 12.50 10.97 -4.80
CA ARG A 182 11.59 10.15 -3.99
C ARG A 182 11.23 8.89 -4.77
N ALA A 183 10.86 7.83 -4.07
CA ALA A 183 10.44 6.57 -4.67
C ALA A 183 9.14 6.05 -4.05
N PHE A 184 8.31 5.42 -4.87
CA PHE A 184 7.01 4.92 -4.45
C PHE A 184 6.81 3.51 -5.00
N GLY A 185 6.56 2.54 -4.13
CA GLY A 185 6.28 1.16 -4.51
C GLY A 185 4.77 0.91 -4.59
N TYR A 186 4.32 0.29 -5.69
CA TYR A 186 2.97 -0.26 -5.73
C TYR A 186 2.88 -1.49 -4.83
N LEU A 187 1.75 -1.63 -4.14
CA LEU A 187 1.50 -2.77 -3.26
C LEU A 187 1.54 -4.07 -4.08
N PRO A 188 2.28 -5.11 -3.64
CA PRO A 188 2.52 -6.35 -4.39
C PRO A 188 1.27 -6.98 -5.03
N GLU A 189 0.16 -6.97 -4.30
CA GLU A 189 -1.13 -7.56 -4.66
C GLU A 189 -1.88 -6.71 -5.70
N HIS A 190 -1.58 -5.42 -5.78
CA HIS A 190 -2.22 -4.45 -6.68
C HIS A 190 -1.36 -4.09 -7.89
N ARG A 191 -0.16 -4.66 -8.03
CA ARG A 191 0.75 -4.36 -9.14
C ARG A 191 0.12 -4.72 -10.47
N LEU A 192 -0.03 -3.71 -11.32
CA LEU A 192 -0.50 -3.83 -12.69
C LEU A 192 0.50 -4.64 -13.53
N LYS A 193 -0.01 -5.46 -14.44
CA LYS A 193 0.77 -5.91 -15.60
C LYS A 193 0.85 -4.77 -16.60
N VAL A 194 1.87 -4.82 -17.45
CA VAL A 194 2.00 -3.83 -18.54
C VAL A 194 0.77 -3.80 -19.46
N THR A 195 0.13 -4.96 -19.68
CA THR A 195 -1.09 -5.09 -20.49
C THR A 195 -2.31 -4.46 -19.86
N ASP A 196 -2.32 -4.29 -18.54
CA ASP A 196 -3.43 -3.65 -17.83
C ASP A 196 -3.38 -2.12 -18.02
N LEU A 197 -2.18 -1.58 -18.27
CA LEU A 197 -1.95 -0.16 -18.56
C LEU A 197 -2.11 0.15 -20.05
N ASP A 198 -1.40 -0.59 -20.90
CA ASP A 198 -1.45 -0.46 -22.36
C ASP A 198 -1.19 -1.83 -23.01
N PRO A 199 -2.21 -2.50 -23.56
CA PRO A 199 -2.05 -3.75 -24.30
C PRO A 199 -1.08 -3.65 -25.48
N GLY A 200 -0.98 -2.48 -26.12
CA GLY A 200 -0.11 -2.22 -27.26
C GLY A 200 1.37 -2.05 -26.89
N LEU A 201 1.69 -1.89 -25.60
CA LEU A 201 3.05 -1.61 -25.13
C LEU A 201 3.98 -2.81 -25.32
N LEU A 202 3.46 -4.04 -25.29
CA LEU A 202 4.25 -5.25 -25.58
C LEU A 202 4.86 -5.23 -26.99
N ALA A 203 4.12 -4.73 -27.98
CA ALA A 203 4.62 -4.60 -29.35
C ALA A 203 5.78 -3.59 -29.46
N ARG A 204 5.85 -2.63 -28.52
CA ARG A 204 6.86 -1.57 -28.48
C ARG A 204 7.86 -1.73 -27.34
N ALA A 205 7.84 -2.87 -26.63
CA ALA A 205 8.59 -3.09 -25.40
C ALA A 205 10.10 -2.85 -25.53
N ARG A 206 10.71 -3.18 -26.69
CA ARG A 206 12.13 -2.89 -26.96
C ARG A 206 12.42 -1.39 -27.04
N SER A 207 11.53 -0.63 -27.69
CA SER A 207 11.67 0.83 -27.80
C SER A 207 11.49 1.50 -26.44
N VAL A 208 10.43 1.12 -25.71
CA VAL A 208 10.15 1.63 -24.37
C VAL A 208 11.29 1.31 -23.40
N SER A 209 11.85 0.09 -23.47
CA SER A 209 12.96 -0.32 -22.60
C SER A 209 14.25 0.46 -22.84
N ALA A 210 14.50 0.92 -24.06
CA ALA A 210 15.73 1.62 -24.40
C ALA A 210 15.58 3.15 -24.32
N MET A 211 14.38 3.67 -24.52
CA MET A 211 14.14 5.09 -24.78
C MET A 211 13.18 5.76 -23.81
N GLY A 212 12.37 5.01 -23.07
CA GLY A 212 11.24 5.56 -22.30
C GLY A 212 10.17 6.20 -23.19
N GLU A 213 8.94 6.28 -22.69
CA GLU A 213 7.78 6.82 -23.39
C GLU A 213 7.01 7.78 -22.46
N VAL A 214 6.66 8.96 -22.95
CA VAL A 214 5.84 9.90 -22.19
C VAL A 214 4.38 9.44 -22.28
N ILE A 215 3.75 9.19 -21.14
CA ILE A 215 2.33 8.89 -21.06
C ILE A 215 1.57 10.21 -21.11
N THR A 216 0.71 10.34 -22.12
CA THR A 216 -0.19 11.49 -22.28
C THR A 216 -1.66 11.14 -22.11
N ASP A 217 -2.02 9.86 -22.09
CA ASP A 217 -3.40 9.41 -21.91
C ASP A 217 -3.84 9.62 -20.45
N PRO A 218 -4.86 10.48 -20.19
CA PRO A 218 -5.35 10.73 -18.83
C PRO A 218 -5.89 9.47 -18.15
N ALA A 219 -6.44 8.50 -18.88
CA ALA A 219 -6.97 7.27 -18.31
C ALA A 219 -5.84 6.38 -17.75
N GLN A 220 -4.72 6.28 -18.47
CA GLN A 220 -3.53 5.56 -18.01
C GLN A 220 -2.91 6.23 -16.78
N ILE A 221 -2.78 7.56 -16.80
CA ILE A 221 -2.27 8.33 -15.65
C ILE A 221 -3.16 8.12 -14.42
N LYS A 222 -4.49 8.20 -14.61
CA LYS A 222 -5.44 7.95 -13.52
C LYS A 222 -5.32 6.54 -12.96
N LEU A 223 -5.20 5.52 -13.82
CA LEU A 223 -5.02 4.14 -13.38
C LEU A 223 -3.74 3.97 -12.53
N LEU A 224 -2.63 4.55 -12.97
CA LEU A 224 -1.37 4.54 -12.23
C LEU A 224 -1.46 5.27 -10.89
N ARG A 225 -2.15 6.40 -10.86
CA ARG A 225 -2.40 7.20 -9.64
C ARG A 225 -3.25 6.44 -8.63
N ASP A 226 -4.34 5.84 -9.09
CA ASP A 226 -5.34 5.18 -8.24
C ASP A 226 -4.88 3.80 -7.75
N THR A 227 -3.87 3.21 -8.40
CA THR A 227 -3.26 1.96 -7.96
C THR A 227 -2.58 2.17 -6.60
N PRO A 228 -2.92 1.41 -5.54
CA PRO A 228 -2.37 1.63 -4.20
C PRO A 228 -0.83 1.60 -4.17
N TRP A 229 -0.24 2.67 -3.65
CA TRP A 229 1.20 2.83 -3.50
C TRP A 229 1.58 3.35 -2.11
N MET A 230 2.85 3.17 -1.77
CA MET A 230 3.48 3.70 -0.58
C MET A 230 4.84 4.29 -0.93
N GLU A 231 5.20 5.38 -0.25
CA GLU A 231 6.57 5.89 -0.35
C GLU A 231 7.56 4.89 0.25
N VAL A 232 8.68 4.70 -0.43
CA VAL A 232 9.77 3.83 -0.02
C VAL A 232 11.07 4.62 0.00
N GLU A 233 12.03 4.15 0.78
CA GLU A 233 13.35 4.76 0.84
C GLU A 233 14.00 4.76 -0.54
N VAL A 234 14.56 5.90 -0.94
CA VAL A 234 15.37 6.05 -2.14
C VAL A 234 16.80 6.29 -1.72
N TYR A 235 17.74 5.61 -2.39
CA TYR A 235 19.15 5.82 -2.13
C TYR A 235 19.50 7.28 -2.37
N THR A 236 19.95 7.94 -1.31
CA THR A 236 20.53 9.27 -1.40
C THR A 236 21.98 9.13 -0.95
N PRO A 237 22.97 9.45 -1.80
CA PRO A 237 24.36 9.49 -1.35
C PRO A 237 24.43 10.45 -0.16
N ALA A 238 25.15 10.06 0.89
CA ALA A 238 25.37 10.96 2.02
C ALA A 238 25.98 12.25 1.45
N SER A 239 25.24 13.36 1.53
CA SER A 239 25.76 14.65 1.12
C SER A 239 27.11 14.82 1.81
N ALA A 240 28.15 15.07 1.02
CA ALA A 240 29.43 15.52 1.52
C ALA A 240 29.26 16.93 2.10
N SER A 241 28.47 17.06 3.17
CA SER A 241 28.57 18.17 4.09
C SER A 241 29.87 17.95 4.83
N ALA A 242 30.89 18.68 4.36
CA ALA A 242 32.16 18.84 5.03
C ALA A 242 31.95 19.14 6.51
N VAL A 243 32.24 18.15 7.35
CA VAL A 243 32.73 18.38 8.71
C VAL A 243 33.93 17.46 8.82
N ASP A 244 35.09 18.07 9.07
CA ASP A 244 36.43 17.50 9.08
C ASP A 244 36.47 15.97 9.24
N ALA A 245 36.97 15.30 8.20
CA ALA A 245 37.25 13.88 8.21
C ALA A 245 38.30 13.58 9.30
N VAL A 246 37.82 13.23 10.49
CA VAL A 246 38.62 12.43 11.43
C VAL A 246 38.90 11.11 10.71
N PRO A 247 40.17 10.68 10.56
CA PRO A 247 40.48 9.42 9.89
C PRO A 247 39.82 8.27 10.66
N TRP A 248 38.78 7.67 10.08
CA TRP A 248 38.18 6.47 10.64
C TRP A 248 39.14 5.30 10.41
N PRO A 249 39.46 4.51 11.46
CA PRO A 249 40.21 3.28 11.27
C PRO A 249 39.38 2.26 10.46
N GLU A 250 40.12 1.43 9.74
CA GLU A 250 39.64 0.38 8.85
C GLU A 250 38.52 -0.50 9.43
N GLN A 251 37.59 -0.88 8.54
CA GLN A 251 36.63 -1.97 8.67
C GLN A 251 35.60 -1.88 9.82
N THR A 252 34.56 -1.05 9.64
CA THR A 252 33.31 -1.19 10.39
C THR A 252 32.40 -2.22 9.72
N GLN A 253 32.80 -3.49 9.74
CA GLN A 253 31.93 -4.58 9.29
C GLN A 253 30.74 -4.68 10.26
N GLY A 254 29.52 -4.35 9.80
CA GLY A 254 28.29 -4.50 10.58
C GLY A 254 27.73 -3.23 11.24
N MET A 255 28.31 -2.04 11.02
CA MET A 255 27.66 -0.79 11.43
C MET A 255 26.65 -0.35 10.37
N VAL A 256 25.37 -0.33 10.75
CA VAL A 256 24.30 0.31 9.97
C VAL A 256 24.21 1.76 10.45
N GLN A 257 24.36 2.72 9.54
CA GLN A 257 24.19 4.12 9.91
C GLN A 257 22.76 4.35 10.42
N ALA A 258 22.62 5.18 11.45
CA ALA A 258 21.31 5.61 11.90
C ALA A 258 20.57 6.24 10.72
N GLY A 259 19.39 5.73 10.39
CA GLY A 259 18.56 6.32 9.34
C GLY A 259 18.22 7.78 9.70
N PRO A 260 17.93 8.62 8.69
CA PRO A 260 17.46 9.99 8.95
C PRO A 260 16.23 9.94 9.86
N ALA A 261 16.12 10.91 10.78
CA ALA A 261 14.94 11.03 11.63
C ALA A 261 13.71 11.28 10.74
N SER A 262 12.81 10.29 10.64
CA SER A 262 11.55 10.41 9.90
C SER A 262 10.66 11.44 10.61
N SER A 263 10.51 12.63 10.02
CA SER A 263 9.58 13.66 10.51
C SER A 263 8.13 13.37 10.12
N ASP A 264 7.90 12.46 9.18
CA ASP A 264 6.56 12.11 8.69
C ASP A 264 6.21 10.65 9.00
N GLY A 265 4.96 10.43 9.40
CA GLY A 265 4.40 9.10 9.62
C GLY A 265 4.12 8.38 8.31
N TYR A 266 3.96 7.06 8.38
CA TYR A 266 3.61 6.21 7.24
C TYR A 266 2.25 6.60 6.63
N VAL A 267 2.22 7.02 5.36
CA VAL A 267 0.97 7.39 4.64
C VAL A 267 0.75 6.48 3.44
N VAL A 268 -0.41 5.83 3.39
CA VAL A 268 -0.94 5.19 2.18
C VAL A 268 -1.90 6.18 1.53
N ALA A 269 -1.69 6.51 0.26
CA ALA A 269 -2.57 7.40 -0.49
C ALA A 269 -4.02 6.83 -0.52
N GLY A 270 -5.02 7.70 -0.29
CA GLY A 270 -6.44 7.32 -0.23
C GLY A 270 -6.96 6.92 1.16
N GLY A 271 -6.09 6.85 2.17
CA GLY A 271 -6.47 6.54 3.55
C GLY A 271 -6.71 5.05 3.79
N THR A 272 -6.30 4.56 4.96
CA THR A 272 -6.32 3.12 5.31
C THR A 272 -7.71 2.52 5.49
N GLN A 273 -8.75 3.34 5.57
CA GLN A 273 -10.12 2.89 5.89
C GLN A 273 -10.86 2.31 4.68
N TRP A 274 -10.55 2.81 3.47
CA TRP A 274 -11.24 2.46 2.22
C TRP A 274 -10.39 1.60 1.28
N THR A 275 -9.11 1.38 1.59
CA THR A 275 -8.28 0.42 0.85
C THR A 275 -8.85 -0.99 1.05
N PRO A 276 -9.16 -1.74 -0.02
CA PRO A 276 -9.52 -3.14 0.08
C PRO A 276 -8.52 -3.91 0.94
N ARG A 277 -9.02 -4.77 1.81
CA ARG A 277 -8.21 -5.51 2.76
C ARG A 277 -8.25 -6.99 2.45
N GLU A 278 -7.13 -7.66 2.67
CA GLU A 278 -7.05 -9.10 2.68
C GLU A 278 -7.07 -9.59 4.13
N LEU A 279 -7.80 -10.68 4.38
CA LEU A 279 -7.50 -11.55 5.51
C LEU A 279 -6.26 -12.36 5.16
N TYR A 280 -5.40 -12.60 6.14
CA TYR A 280 -4.21 -13.42 5.95
C TYR A 280 -3.89 -14.28 7.16
N ILE A 281 -3.17 -15.36 6.87
CA ILE A 281 -2.44 -16.16 7.85
C ILE A 281 -0.97 -16.18 7.43
N LEU A 282 -0.09 -15.71 8.32
CA LEU A 282 1.35 -15.95 8.20
C LEU A 282 1.72 -17.16 9.03
N LYS A 283 2.63 -17.97 8.51
CA LYS A 283 3.20 -19.12 9.20
C LYS A 283 4.69 -18.91 9.37
N LEU A 284 5.19 -19.16 10.57
CA LEU A 284 6.62 -19.21 10.82
C LEU A 284 7.15 -20.56 10.32
N ASP A 285 8.11 -20.50 9.41
CA ASP A 285 8.83 -21.65 8.88
C ASP A 285 10.18 -21.80 9.59
N GLY A 286 10.59 -23.03 9.84
CA GLY A 286 11.80 -23.38 10.61
C GLY A 286 11.52 -24.45 11.68
N ASN A 287 12.52 -24.78 12.49
CA ASN A 287 12.37 -25.74 13.57
C ASN A 287 11.63 -25.10 14.76
N ILE A 288 10.32 -25.30 14.82
CA ILE A 288 9.45 -24.68 15.84
C ILE A 288 9.79 -25.17 17.26
N ASP A 289 10.23 -26.42 17.40
CA ASP A 289 10.66 -26.96 18.69
C ASP A 289 11.86 -26.15 19.24
N ALA A 290 12.82 -25.87 18.36
CA ALA A 290 13.99 -25.05 18.70
C ALA A 290 13.60 -23.60 18.99
N TYR A 291 12.60 -23.05 18.29
CA TYR A 291 12.10 -21.69 18.53
C TYR A 291 11.46 -21.55 19.92
N LEU A 292 10.64 -22.53 20.31
CA LEU A 292 9.91 -22.51 21.57
C LEU A 292 10.74 -23.00 22.76
N GLY A 293 11.87 -23.67 22.52
CA GLY A 293 12.64 -24.36 23.55
C GLY A 293 11.92 -25.58 24.14
N ARG A 294 10.87 -26.08 23.46
CA ARG A 294 10.06 -27.25 23.84
C ARG A 294 9.40 -27.86 22.61
N SER A 295 8.95 -29.10 22.71
CA SER A 295 8.22 -29.76 21.61
C SER A 295 6.94 -29.01 21.25
N ALA A 296 6.79 -28.71 19.96
CA ALA A 296 5.57 -28.18 19.36
C ALA A 296 4.55 -29.30 19.03
N SER A 297 4.97 -30.57 19.08
CA SER A 297 4.16 -31.74 18.71
C SER A 297 3.55 -31.62 17.31
N GLY A 298 4.35 -31.17 16.34
CA GLY A 298 3.93 -30.98 14.95
C GLY A 298 3.00 -29.77 14.71
N ARG A 299 2.69 -28.98 15.75
CA ARG A 299 1.99 -27.69 15.62
C ARG A 299 2.93 -26.63 15.06
N VAL A 300 2.34 -25.58 14.49
CA VAL A 300 3.08 -24.49 13.85
C VAL A 300 2.67 -23.15 14.47
N ILE A 301 3.59 -22.20 14.45
CA ILE A 301 3.31 -20.83 14.91
C ILE A 301 2.70 -20.06 13.75
N VAL A 302 1.50 -19.52 13.99
CA VAL A 302 0.80 -18.66 13.05
C VAL A 302 0.55 -17.28 13.63
N LYS A 303 0.51 -16.30 12.73
CA LYS A 303 -0.03 -14.97 12.96
C LYS A 303 -1.21 -14.77 12.02
N VAL A 304 -2.36 -14.40 12.57
CA VAL A 304 -3.53 -14.01 11.77
C VAL A 304 -3.69 -12.50 11.75
N GLY A 305 -4.29 -11.99 10.68
CA GLY A 305 -4.69 -10.59 10.66
C GLY A 305 -5.38 -10.14 9.38
N LEU A 306 -5.60 -8.83 9.28
CA LEU A 306 -5.99 -8.14 8.07
C LEU A 306 -4.94 -7.10 7.62
N ALA A 307 -4.76 -6.94 6.32
CA ALA A 307 -3.83 -5.95 5.75
C ALA A 307 -4.25 -5.53 4.35
N ALA A 308 -3.79 -4.35 3.90
CA ALA A 308 -3.91 -3.98 2.48
C ALA A 308 -2.87 -4.75 1.62
N SER A 309 -1.71 -5.08 2.22
CA SER A 309 -0.71 -5.95 1.63
C SER A 309 -0.19 -6.93 2.70
N PRO A 310 -0.67 -8.18 2.71
CA PRO A 310 -0.11 -9.22 3.57
C PRO A 310 1.38 -9.46 3.35
N ASP A 311 1.92 -9.26 2.14
CA ASP A 311 3.35 -9.45 1.91
C ASP A 311 4.19 -8.33 2.56
N ILE A 312 3.79 -7.06 2.46
CA ILE A 312 4.47 -5.97 3.20
C ILE A 312 4.43 -6.25 4.71
N ARG A 313 3.30 -6.75 5.22
CA ARG A 313 3.15 -7.12 6.63
C ARG A 313 4.10 -8.27 7.01
N ARG A 314 4.19 -9.32 6.18
CA ARG A 314 5.15 -10.41 6.34
C ARG A 314 6.60 -9.92 6.31
N GLN A 315 6.94 -9.04 5.38
CA GLN A 315 8.28 -8.44 5.30
C GLN A 315 8.61 -7.63 6.56
N SER A 316 7.66 -6.86 7.09
CA SER A 316 7.84 -6.13 8.35
C SER A 316 8.18 -7.07 9.51
N PHE A 317 7.47 -8.20 9.65
CA PHE A 317 7.82 -9.21 10.65
C PHE A 317 9.17 -9.87 10.38
N GLN A 318 9.52 -10.12 9.12
CA GLN A 318 10.82 -10.71 8.78
C GLN A 318 11.98 -9.76 9.11
N LYS A 319 11.83 -8.47 8.82
CA LYS A 319 12.86 -7.44 9.06
C LYS A 319 13.11 -7.20 10.56
N ALA A 320 12.13 -7.50 11.41
CA ALA A 320 12.26 -7.40 12.86
C ALA A 320 13.08 -8.55 13.48
N MET A 321 13.45 -9.57 12.69
CA MET A 321 14.26 -10.70 13.14
C MET A 321 15.64 -10.69 12.48
N PRO A 322 16.70 -11.12 13.19
CA PRO A 322 18.00 -11.40 12.55
C PRO A 322 17.84 -12.38 11.38
N ARG A 323 18.71 -12.26 10.38
CA ARG A 323 18.80 -13.26 9.31
C ARG A 323 19.17 -14.61 9.92
N GLY A 324 18.35 -15.63 9.68
CA GLY A 324 18.54 -16.95 10.29
C GLY A 324 17.64 -18.02 9.67
N ALA A 325 17.52 -19.14 10.36
CA ALA A 325 16.75 -20.31 9.90
C ALA A 325 15.22 -20.11 9.93
N PHE A 326 14.74 -19.05 10.58
CA PHE A 326 13.32 -18.77 10.75
C PHE A 326 12.82 -17.75 9.74
N GLN A 327 11.74 -18.10 9.05
CA GLN A 327 11.17 -17.26 8.00
C GLN A 327 9.66 -17.14 8.12
N TRP A 328 9.13 -15.92 8.10
CA TRP A 328 7.70 -15.70 7.93
C TRP A 328 7.31 -15.95 6.48
N LYS A 329 6.34 -16.85 6.28
CA LYS A 329 5.73 -17.15 4.99
C LYS A 329 4.25 -16.79 5.01
N ILE A 330 3.72 -16.38 3.87
CA ILE A 330 2.26 -16.36 3.67
C ILE A 330 1.80 -17.81 3.59
N ASP A 331 0.90 -18.20 4.49
CA ASP A 331 0.19 -19.47 4.42
C ASP A 331 -1.07 -19.30 3.57
N ARG A 332 -1.87 -18.26 3.89
CA ARG A 332 -3.15 -17.97 3.21
C ARG A 332 -3.37 -16.47 3.07
N THR A 333 -4.01 -16.12 1.96
CA THR A 333 -4.69 -14.83 1.78
C THR A 333 -6.01 -15.06 1.05
N LEU A 334 -6.92 -14.08 1.08
CA LEU A 334 -8.16 -14.15 0.29
C LEU A 334 -7.83 -14.31 -1.20
N SER A 335 -6.94 -13.46 -1.73
CA SER A 335 -6.49 -13.49 -3.12
C SER A 335 -5.82 -14.82 -3.49
N GLY A 336 -4.96 -15.35 -2.61
CA GLY A 336 -4.29 -16.65 -2.79
C GLY A 336 -5.26 -17.83 -2.86
N CYS A 337 -6.44 -17.70 -2.26
CA CYS A 337 -7.53 -18.68 -2.31
C CYS A 337 -8.57 -18.37 -3.40
N GLY A 338 -8.32 -17.39 -4.28
CA GLY A 338 -9.26 -16.98 -5.34
C GLY A 338 -10.52 -16.29 -4.84
N LEU A 339 -10.50 -15.74 -3.62
CA LEU A 339 -11.62 -15.02 -3.01
C LEU A 339 -11.47 -13.50 -3.22
N ALA A 340 -12.61 -12.81 -3.30
CA ALA A 340 -12.63 -11.35 -3.39
C ALA A 340 -12.09 -10.69 -2.12
N LEU A 341 -11.46 -9.52 -2.28
CA LEU A 341 -10.96 -8.72 -1.16
C LEU A 341 -12.13 -8.21 -0.30
N CYS A 342 -11.87 -7.96 0.98
CA CYS A 342 -12.83 -7.28 1.83
C CYS A 342 -12.97 -5.82 1.36
N PRO A 343 -14.18 -5.36 1.01
CA PRO A 343 -14.37 -4.05 0.41
C PRO A 343 -14.16 -2.89 1.38
N ASN A 344 -14.22 -3.16 2.69
CA ASN A 344 -13.97 -2.17 3.73
C ASN A 344 -13.38 -2.82 4.99
N HIS A 345 -12.85 -1.98 5.86
CA HIS A 345 -12.23 -2.40 7.11
C HIS A 345 -13.17 -3.20 8.02
N GLY A 346 -14.45 -2.84 8.12
CA GLY A 346 -15.42 -3.51 9.00
C GLY A 346 -15.68 -4.97 8.63
N VAL A 347 -15.78 -5.28 7.32
CA VAL A 347 -15.89 -6.67 6.84
C VAL A 347 -14.62 -7.46 7.20
N ALA A 348 -13.45 -6.85 7.01
CA ALA A 348 -12.17 -7.50 7.32
C ALA A 348 -12.00 -7.76 8.83
N VAL A 349 -12.40 -6.82 9.69
CA VAL A 349 -12.36 -7.00 11.16
C VAL A 349 -13.24 -8.17 11.59
N ARG A 350 -14.44 -8.32 11.03
CA ARG A 350 -15.31 -9.46 11.38
C ARG A 350 -14.69 -10.81 11.01
N GLY A 351 -14.04 -10.88 9.84
CA GLY A 351 -13.30 -12.08 9.43
C GLY A 351 -12.09 -12.37 10.33
N GLU A 352 -11.30 -11.35 10.65
CA GLU A 352 -10.16 -11.45 11.57
C GLU A 352 -10.59 -11.89 12.97
N ASP A 353 -11.64 -11.29 13.52
CA ASP A 353 -12.19 -11.65 14.82
C ASP A 353 -12.69 -13.10 14.86
N ALA A 354 -13.29 -13.60 13.78
CA ALA A 354 -13.71 -14.99 13.69
C ALA A 354 -12.51 -15.95 13.77
N MET A 355 -11.39 -15.64 13.10
CA MET A 355 -10.14 -16.40 13.25
C MET A 355 -9.63 -16.35 14.68
N LYS A 356 -9.51 -15.13 15.24
CA LYS A 356 -8.97 -14.91 16.59
C LYS A 356 -9.78 -15.65 17.65
N ARG A 357 -11.12 -15.61 17.59
CA ARG A 357 -12.00 -16.34 18.51
C ARG A 357 -11.80 -17.85 18.41
N HIS A 358 -11.72 -18.39 17.19
CA HIS A 358 -11.51 -19.83 17.01
C HIS A 358 -10.14 -20.27 17.54
N LEU A 359 -9.07 -19.53 17.20
CA LEU A 359 -7.71 -19.83 17.65
C LEU A 359 -7.56 -19.66 19.15
N ALA A 360 -8.17 -18.64 19.76
CA ALA A 360 -8.14 -18.48 21.21
C ALA A 360 -8.80 -19.64 21.97
N ALA A 361 -9.77 -20.32 21.36
CA ALA A 361 -10.47 -21.45 21.97
C ALA A 361 -9.79 -22.81 21.70
N HIS A 362 -9.08 -22.98 20.59
CA HIS A 362 -8.59 -24.29 20.12
C HIS A 362 -7.08 -24.36 19.87
N ALA A 363 -6.36 -23.25 20.02
CA ALA A 363 -4.91 -23.19 19.90
C ALA A 363 -4.28 -22.62 21.17
N GLU A 364 -2.97 -22.78 21.28
CA GLU A 364 -2.23 -22.21 22.40
C GLU A 364 -1.81 -20.77 22.05
N TRP A 365 -2.21 -19.81 22.88
CA TRP A 365 -1.86 -18.40 22.69
C TRP A 365 -0.42 -18.14 23.14
N LEU A 366 0.39 -17.56 22.27
CA LEU A 366 1.81 -17.26 22.51
C LEU A 366 2.07 -15.77 22.84
N GLY A 367 1.01 -15.00 23.07
CA GLY A 367 1.08 -13.55 23.24
C GLY A 367 0.79 -12.77 21.95
N GLY A 368 0.25 -11.56 22.09
CA GLY A 368 -0.15 -10.73 20.95
C GLY A 368 -1.16 -11.43 20.03
N GLU A 369 -0.90 -11.46 18.73
CA GLU A 369 -1.73 -12.14 17.71
C GLU A 369 -1.06 -13.43 17.20
N PHE A 370 -0.31 -14.12 18.07
CA PHE A 370 0.43 -15.34 17.73
C PHE A 370 -0.15 -16.57 18.43
N TYR A 371 -0.27 -17.66 17.68
CA TYR A 371 -0.89 -18.91 18.15
C TYR A 371 -0.05 -20.11 17.70
N LEU A 372 0.04 -21.13 18.56
CA LEU A 372 0.57 -22.45 18.22
C LEU A 372 -0.60 -23.40 17.95
N ALA A 373 -0.77 -23.79 16.69
CA ALA A 373 -1.95 -24.50 16.21
C ALA A 373 -1.60 -25.69 15.31
N SER A 374 -2.48 -26.69 15.27
CA SER A 374 -2.42 -27.77 14.26
C SER A 374 -2.96 -27.26 12.92
N GLY A 375 -2.63 -27.97 11.83
CA GLY A 375 -3.15 -27.64 10.49
C GLY A 375 -4.69 -27.61 10.43
N GLU A 376 -5.35 -28.52 11.14
CA GLU A 376 -6.82 -28.61 11.21
C GLU A 376 -7.44 -27.37 11.87
N VAL A 377 -6.87 -26.92 13.00
CA VAL A 377 -7.34 -25.72 13.70
C VAL A 377 -7.11 -24.47 12.85
N ILE A 378 -6.00 -24.40 12.10
CA ILE A 378 -5.71 -23.30 11.17
C ILE A 378 -6.72 -23.28 10.02
N GLU A 379 -7.02 -24.43 9.42
CA GLU A 379 -8.03 -24.54 8.36
C GLU A 379 -9.41 -24.11 8.87
N ALA A 380 -9.84 -24.63 10.03
CA ALA A 380 -11.13 -24.28 10.62
C ALA A 380 -11.24 -22.77 10.91
N ALA A 381 -10.19 -22.17 11.49
CA ALA A 381 -10.11 -20.73 11.70
C ALA A 381 -10.28 -19.97 10.38
N TRP A 382 -9.58 -20.39 9.32
CA TRP A 382 -9.63 -19.75 8.00
C TRP A 382 -11.03 -19.82 7.38
N GLN A 383 -11.69 -20.98 7.43
CA GLN A 383 -13.05 -21.15 6.90
C GLN A 383 -14.04 -20.25 7.65
N LEU A 384 -13.94 -20.17 8.98
CA LEU A 384 -14.77 -19.27 9.78
C LEU A 384 -14.54 -17.80 9.42
N ALA A 385 -13.30 -17.41 9.15
CA ALA A 385 -12.95 -16.07 8.66
C ALA A 385 -13.65 -15.75 7.34
N CYS A 386 -13.52 -16.65 6.37
CA CYS A 386 -14.07 -16.49 5.03
C CYS A 386 -15.59 -16.43 5.07
N ASN A 387 -16.23 -17.29 5.88
CA ASN A 387 -17.68 -17.30 6.05
C ASN A 387 -18.18 -16.03 6.73
N ALA A 388 -17.50 -15.56 7.79
CA ALA A 388 -17.84 -14.31 8.45
C ALA A 388 -17.73 -13.10 7.51
N ALA A 389 -16.69 -13.05 6.67
CA ALA A 389 -16.53 -12.02 5.65
C ALA A 389 -17.64 -12.10 4.58
N LYS A 390 -17.98 -13.31 4.09
CA LYS A 390 -19.06 -13.52 3.10
C LYS A 390 -20.45 -13.16 3.63
N SER A 391 -20.84 -13.68 4.78
CA SER A 391 -22.16 -13.40 5.38
C SER A 391 -22.34 -11.90 5.68
N SER A 392 -21.25 -11.19 5.92
CA SER A 392 -21.27 -9.73 6.09
C SER A 392 -21.58 -8.97 4.80
N LEU A 393 -21.21 -9.53 3.64
CA LEU A 393 -21.52 -8.97 2.33
C LEU A 393 -22.97 -9.29 1.93
N GLU A 394 -23.43 -10.51 2.22
CA GLU A 394 -24.80 -10.96 1.93
C GLU A 394 -25.86 -10.22 2.77
N ARG A 395 -25.59 -9.97 4.06
CA ARG A 395 -26.48 -9.15 4.89
C ARG A 395 -26.54 -7.70 4.42
N GLY A 396 -25.45 -7.16 3.89
CA GLY A 396 -25.43 -5.82 3.30
C GLY A 396 -26.21 -5.71 1.98
N ASN A 397 -26.46 -6.84 1.30
CA ASN A 397 -27.21 -6.89 0.03
C ASN A 397 -28.69 -7.30 0.20
N ASN A 398 -29.05 -8.03 1.26
CA ASN A 398 -30.43 -8.44 1.56
C ASN A 398 -31.21 -7.42 2.41
N GLU A 399 -30.54 -6.37 2.89
CA GLU A 399 -31.16 -5.21 3.55
C GLU A 399 -31.29 -4.00 2.58
N GLN A 400 -31.10 -4.24 1.27
CA GLN A 400 -31.50 -3.36 0.16
C GLN A 400 -32.78 -3.90 -0.49
#